data_AF-A0A0B7A3T0-F1
#
_entry.id   AF-A0A0B7A3T0-F1
#
_cell.length_a   1.000
_cell.length_b   1.000
_cell.length_c   1.000
_cell.angle_alpha   90.00
_cell.angle_beta   90.00
_cell.angle_gamma   90.00
#
_symmetry.space_group_name_H-M   'P 1'
#
loop_
_entity.id
_entity.type
_entity.pdbx_description
1 polymer ?
#
loop_
_entity_poly.entity_id
_entity_poly.type
_entity_poly.pdbx_seq_one_letter_code
_entity_poly.pdbx_strand_id
1 'polypeptide(L)'
;PGLPVADLAFTDLRAYIYSMILPPHKMSVTEIGRTPSEPVKEIVVSKVVDPNIPDLVQVKQSSFSQKLHVFEVIMQHQESQVFNEERSYFKMYGLRKGFICCLLRYFLLMNWGKNLFLSAQEFFVVIAWMLGNRDTRYQQMSIVPSPRCITVENWFLTLYRNAYAFLGNILSLSNEFPAPRDLFSGATWVALYTSCAVLDSNPLTREPRPRSVTMDEIHRINFHMKQIVGSNRQVVKDIIKGLFYFE
;
A
#
# COMPACT_ATOMS: atom_id res chain seq x y z
N PRO A 1 3.22 14.29 -18.51
CA PRO A 1 3.10 12.83 -18.27
C PRO A 1 1.95 12.55 -17.28
N GLY A 2 0.97 11.72 -17.67
CA GLY A 2 -0.11 11.31 -16.76
C GLY A 2 0.45 10.49 -15.58
N LEU A 3 -0.14 10.65 -14.40
CA LEU A 3 0.25 9.91 -13.19
C LEU A 3 -0.03 8.41 -13.37
N PRO A 4 0.73 7.46 -12.82
CA PRO A 4 0.35 6.06 -12.90
C PRO A 4 -0.95 5.79 -12.15
N VAL A 5 -1.80 4.89 -12.67
CA VAL A 5 -2.93 4.33 -11.91
C VAL A 5 -2.39 3.25 -10.95
N ALA A 6 -3.04 3.06 -9.80
CA ALA A 6 -2.67 2.04 -8.81
C ALA A 6 -2.40 0.67 -9.45
N ASP A 7 -3.27 0.24 -10.36
CA ASP A 7 -3.13 -1.03 -11.06
C ASP A 7 -1.78 -1.16 -11.78
N LEU A 8 -1.33 -0.12 -12.51
CA LEU A 8 -0.04 -0.14 -13.21
C LEU A 8 1.16 -0.02 -12.26
N ALA A 9 1.01 0.69 -11.16
CA ALA A 9 2.11 0.84 -10.20
C ALA A 9 2.43 -0.47 -9.48
N PHE A 10 1.42 -1.30 -9.20
CA PHE A 10 1.59 -2.60 -8.55
C PHE A 10 1.86 -3.77 -9.50
N THR A 11 2.09 -3.51 -10.80
CA THR A 11 2.37 -4.56 -11.80
C THR A 11 3.54 -5.46 -11.39
N ASP A 12 4.63 -4.89 -10.88
CA ASP A 12 5.82 -5.67 -10.50
C ASP A 12 5.51 -6.61 -9.33
N LEU A 13 4.79 -6.13 -8.31
CA LEU A 13 4.34 -6.97 -7.20
C LEU A 13 3.44 -8.13 -7.69
N ARG A 14 2.55 -7.86 -8.66
CA ARG A 14 1.73 -8.93 -9.27
C ARG A 14 2.56 -9.90 -10.10
N ALA A 15 3.59 -9.44 -10.79
CA ALA A 15 4.51 -10.29 -11.54
C ALA A 15 5.19 -11.33 -10.64
N TYR A 16 5.60 -10.96 -9.43
CA TYR A 16 6.11 -11.90 -8.42
C TYR A 16 5.04 -12.88 -7.93
N ILE A 17 3.80 -12.42 -7.73
CA ILE A 17 2.67 -13.30 -7.37
C ILE A 17 2.42 -14.33 -8.48
N TYR A 18 2.46 -13.89 -9.74
CA TYR A 18 2.31 -14.75 -10.91
C TYR A 18 3.42 -15.78 -11.05
N SER A 19 4.63 -15.50 -10.58
CA SER A 19 5.72 -16.48 -10.54
C SER A 19 5.35 -17.71 -9.72
N MET A 20 4.59 -17.54 -8.64
CA MET A 20 4.19 -18.63 -7.76
C MET A 20 2.96 -19.39 -8.29
N ILE A 21 1.97 -18.68 -8.83
CA ILE A 21 0.65 -19.27 -9.14
C ILE A 21 0.49 -19.75 -10.58
N LEU A 22 1.28 -19.23 -11.52
CA LEU A 22 1.14 -19.64 -12.91
C LEU A 22 1.74 -21.03 -13.14
N PRO A 23 1.09 -21.87 -13.97
CA PRO A 23 1.70 -23.11 -14.42
C PRO A 23 3.09 -22.86 -15.05
N PRO A 24 4.02 -23.82 -15.01
CA PRO A 24 5.38 -23.65 -15.53
C PRO A 24 5.43 -23.16 -16.98
N HIS A 25 4.52 -23.68 -17.82
CA HIS A 25 4.42 -23.34 -19.25
C HIS A 25 3.83 -21.94 -19.53
N LYS A 26 3.22 -21.29 -18.54
CA LYS A 26 2.61 -19.97 -18.68
C LYS A 26 3.56 -18.90 -18.15
N MET A 27 3.96 -17.97 -19.02
CA MET A 27 4.94 -16.92 -18.70
C MET A 27 4.30 -15.55 -18.41
N SER A 28 3.04 -15.36 -18.76
CA SER A 28 2.35 -14.07 -18.60
C SER A 28 0.85 -14.22 -18.39
N VAL A 29 0.25 -13.15 -17.90
CA VAL A 29 -1.20 -12.95 -17.79
C VAL A 29 -1.59 -11.70 -18.55
N THR A 30 -2.71 -11.77 -19.28
CA THR A 30 -3.35 -10.58 -19.82
C THR A 30 -4.28 -10.00 -18.75
N GLU A 31 -4.01 -8.79 -18.33
CA GLU A 31 -4.86 -8.00 -17.43
C GLU A 31 -5.52 -6.87 -18.21
N ILE A 32 -6.56 -6.28 -17.62
CA ILE A 32 -7.19 -5.06 -18.14
C ILE A 32 -6.68 -3.89 -17.30
N GLY A 33 -6.06 -2.89 -17.93
CA GLY A 33 -5.49 -1.73 -17.24
C GLY A 33 -5.65 -0.43 -18.02
N ARG A 34 -5.37 0.70 -17.35
CA ARG A 34 -5.37 2.04 -17.98
C ARG A 34 -4.29 2.93 -17.36
N THR A 35 -3.72 3.84 -18.15
CA THR A 35 -3.12 5.07 -17.62
C THR A 35 -4.21 6.16 -17.58
N PRO A 36 -4.10 7.24 -16.79
CA PRO A 36 -5.13 8.28 -16.77
C PRO A 36 -5.33 8.99 -18.11
N SER A 37 -4.32 8.92 -18.97
CA SER A 37 -4.27 9.53 -20.30
C SER A 37 -4.67 8.58 -21.44
N GLU A 38 -4.92 7.29 -21.16
CA GLU A 38 -5.22 6.29 -22.19
C GLU A 38 -6.54 5.55 -21.90
N PRO A 39 -7.23 5.07 -22.96
CA PRO A 39 -8.37 4.19 -22.78
C PRO A 39 -7.96 2.87 -22.09
N VAL A 40 -8.95 2.21 -21.51
CA VAL A 40 -8.80 0.86 -20.96
C VAL A 40 -8.29 -0.07 -22.06
N LYS A 41 -7.18 -0.76 -21.80
CA LYS A 41 -6.54 -1.68 -22.74
C LYS A 41 -6.10 -2.96 -22.05
N GLU A 42 -5.95 -4.00 -22.84
CA GLU A 42 -5.27 -5.20 -22.39
C GLU A 42 -3.78 -4.90 -22.19
N ILE A 43 -3.26 -5.30 -21.03
CA ILE A 43 -1.85 -5.22 -20.68
C ILE A 43 -1.34 -6.63 -20.40
N VAL A 44 -0.12 -6.92 -20.84
CA VAL A 44 0.51 -8.21 -20.57
C VAL A 44 1.47 -8.05 -19.40
N VAL A 45 1.23 -8.82 -18.34
CA VAL A 45 2.10 -8.88 -17.16
C VAL A 45 2.83 -10.22 -17.17
N SER A 46 4.12 -10.17 -17.44
CA SER A 46 4.99 -11.34 -17.41
C SER A 46 5.36 -11.69 -15.97
N LYS A 47 5.37 -12.98 -15.62
CA LYS A 47 5.87 -13.42 -14.32
C LYS A 47 7.37 -13.17 -14.20
N VAL A 48 7.83 -12.91 -12.98
CA VAL A 48 9.27 -12.78 -12.70
C VAL A 48 9.92 -14.16 -12.76
N VAL A 49 11.11 -14.25 -13.37
CA VAL A 49 11.94 -15.45 -13.34
C VAL A 49 13.03 -15.22 -12.29
N ASP A 50 12.74 -15.59 -11.05
CA ASP A 50 13.65 -15.50 -9.92
C ASP A 50 13.71 -16.87 -9.22
N PRO A 51 14.89 -17.51 -9.14
CA PRO A 51 15.05 -18.82 -8.51
C PRO A 51 14.72 -18.83 -7.01
N ASN A 52 14.69 -17.68 -6.35
CA ASN A 52 14.34 -17.57 -4.93
C ASN A 52 12.82 -17.57 -4.69
N ILE A 53 12.02 -17.50 -5.76
CA ILE A 53 10.56 -17.46 -5.67
C ILE A 53 10.01 -18.85 -5.94
N PRO A 54 9.53 -19.56 -4.91
CA PRO A 54 9.05 -20.93 -5.06
C PRO A 54 7.72 -20.98 -5.82
N ASP A 55 7.46 -22.10 -6.49
CA ASP A 55 6.13 -22.37 -7.05
C ASP A 55 5.11 -22.72 -5.96
N LEU A 56 3.82 -22.78 -6.33
CA LEU A 56 2.75 -23.09 -5.38
C LEU A 56 2.89 -24.46 -4.69
N VAL A 57 3.51 -25.45 -5.33
CA VAL A 57 3.71 -26.78 -4.76
C VAL A 57 4.77 -26.71 -3.65
N GLN A 58 5.88 -26.05 -3.94
CA GLN A 58 6.96 -25.79 -2.99
C GLN A 58 6.49 -24.94 -1.82
N VAL A 59 5.66 -23.90 -2.06
CA VAL A 59 5.08 -23.07 -0.99
C VAL A 59 4.25 -23.91 -0.02
N LYS A 60 3.46 -24.87 -0.50
CA LYS A 60 2.66 -25.74 0.38
C LYS A 60 3.51 -26.60 1.30
N GLN A 61 4.67 -27.03 0.84
CA GLN A 61 5.61 -27.88 1.59
C GLN A 61 6.57 -27.07 2.47
N SER A 62 6.67 -25.76 2.25
CA SER A 62 7.59 -24.87 2.96
C SER A 62 7.21 -24.69 4.43
N SER A 63 8.23 -24.47 5.27
CA SER A 63 8.04 -24.11 6.68
C SER A 63 7.45 -22.69 6.81
N PHE A 64 6.87 -22.38 7.98
CA PHE A 64 6.35 -21.03 8.27
C PHE A 64 7.42 -19.94 8.09
N SER A 65 8.63 -20.16 8.62
CA SER A 65 9.75 -19.24 8.48
C SER A 65 10.15 -19.01 7.02
N GLN A 66 10.14 -20.06 6.20
CA GLN A 66 10.44 -19.93 4.77
C GLN A 66 9.37 -19.11 4.05
N LYS A 67 8.09 -19.30 4.39
CA LYS A 67 6.99 -18.52 3.81
C LYS A 67 7.10 -17.04 4.20
N LEU A 68 7.44 -16.74 5.46
CA LEU A 68 7.70 -15.36 5.88
C LEU A 68 8.89 -14.74 5.16
N HIS A 69 9.97 -15.50 4.96
CA HIS A 69 11.13 -15.05 4.21
C HIS A 69 10.75 -14.71 2.76
N VAL A 70 10.03 -15.59 2.07
CA VAL A 70 9.52 -15.34 0.71
C VAL A 70 8.63 -14.10 0.67
N PHE A 71 7.77 -13.90 1.68
CA PHE A 71 6.97 -12.69 1.81
C PHE A 71 7.85 -11.43 1.85
N GLU A 72 8.88 -11.39 2.71
CA GLU A 72 9.76 -10.23 2.81
C GLU A 72 10.56 -10.00 1.53
N VAL A 73 11.11 -11.05 0.91
CA VAL A 73 11.84 -10.95 -0.36
C VAL A 73 10.96 -10.30 -1.43
N ILE A 74 9.73 -10.78 -1.60
CA ILE A 74 8.78 -10.20 -2.57
C ILE A 74 8.42 -8.76 -2.21
N MET A 75 8.17 -8.47 -0.93
CA MET A 75 7.84 -7.10 -0.48
C MET A 75 9.02 -6.14 -0.52
N GLN A 76 10.26 -6.64 -0.63
CA GLN A 76 11.48 -5.83 -0.70
C GLN A 76 12.14 -5.85 -2.09
N HIS A 77 11.47 -6.39 -3.11
CA HIS A 77 12.06 -6.50 -4.46
C HIS A 77 12.46 -5.17 -5.11
N GLN A 78 11.94 -4.05 -4.62
CA GLN A 78 12.26 -2.69 -5.10
C GLN A 78 13.44 -2.06 -4.37
N GLU A 79 14.00 -2.72 -3.36
CA GLU A 79 15.18 -2.25 -2.65
C GLU A 79 16.42 -2.37 -3.54
N SER A 80 17.30 -1.38 -3.47
CA SER A 80 18.60 -1.42 -4.17
C SER A 80 19.62 -2.31 -3.47
N GLN A 81 19.43 -2.59 -2.18
CA GLN A 81 20.28 -3.47 -1.39
C GLN A 81 19.71 -4.89 -1.43
N VAL A 82 20.60 -5.89 -1.57
CA VAL A 82 20.23 -7.30 -1.46
C VAL A 82 19.61 -7.53 -0.08
N PHE A 83 18.50 -8.29 -0.05
CA PHE A 83 17.79 -8.63 1.18
C PHE A 83 18.77 -9.15 2.25
N ASN A 84 18.82 -8.47 3.39
CA ASN A 84 19.61 -8.87 4.54
C ASN A 84 18.66 -9.41 5.62
N GLU A 85 18.76 -10.69 5.91
CA GLU A 85 17.98 -11.38 6.94
C GLU A 85 18.10 -10.79 8.35
N GLU A 86 19.20 -10.12 8.66
CA GLU A 86 19.41 -9.44 9.95
C GLU A 86 18.56 -8.17 10.06
N ARG A 87 18.08 -7.64 8.94
CA ARG A 87 17.19 -6.48 8.84
C ARG A 87 15.74 -6.85 8.60
N SER A 88 15.37 -8.12 8.79
CA SER A 88 13.99 -8.58 8.71
C SER A 88 13.10 -7.77 9.67
N TYR A 89 12.05 -7.14 9.14
CA TYR A 89 11.11 -6.39 9.95
C TYR A 89 10.31 -7.32 10.86
N PHE A 90 10.11 -8.58 10.47
CA PHE A 90 9.48 -9.59 11.31
C PHE A 90 10.35 -9.96 12.52
N LYS A 91 11.67 -10.08 12.34
CA LYS A 91 12.60 -10.33 13.47
C LYS A 91 12.67 -9.13 14.41
N MET A 92 12.69 -7.90 13.87
CA MET A 92 12.83 -6.68 14.67
C MET A 92 11.56 -6.29 15.43
N TYR A 93 10.38 -6.48 14.82
CA TYR A 93 9.14 -5.88 15.29
C TYR A 93 7.99 -6.88 15.49
N GLY A 94 8.22 -8.17 15.24
CA GLY A 94 7.20 -9.21 15.29
C GLY A 94 6.26 -9.20 14.08
N LEU A 95 5.34 -10.18 14.03
CA LEU A 95 4.52 -10.46 12.83
C LEU A 95 3.64 -9.27 12.42
N ARG A 96 2.83 -8.75 13.35
CA ARG A 96 1.87 -7.68 13.06
C ARG A 96 2.54 -6.40 12.62
N LYS A 97 3.53 -5.93 13.38
CA LYS A 97 4.21 -4.66 13.10
C LYS A 97 5.20 -4.80 11.95
N GLY A 98 5.87 -5.95 11.84
CA GLY A 98 6.75 -6.27 10.71
C GLY A 98 6.02 -6.23 9.37
N PHE A 99 4.81 -6.81 9.31
CA PHE A 99 3.95 -6.72 8.13
C PHE A 99 3.64 -5.27 7.74
N ILE A 100 3.24 -4.44 8.73
CA ILE A 100 2.98 -3.01 8.50
C ILE A 100 4.24 -2.28 8.01
N CYS A 101 5.43 -2.58 8.57
CA CYS A 101 6.69 -2.02 8.13
C CYS A 101 7.02 -2.36 6.68
N CYS A 102 6.83 -3.63 6.26
CA CYS A 102 6.99 -4.03 4.86
C CYS A 102 6.10 -3.21 3.92
N LEU A 103 4.83 -3.00 4.29
CA LEU A 103 3.91 -2.20 3.48
C LEU A 103 4.32 -0.73 3.42
N LEU A 104 4.63 -0.11 4.56
CA LEU A 104 5.05 1.30 4.62
C LEU A 104 6.34 1.52 3.83
N ARG A 105 7.29 0.58 3.90
CA ARG A 105 8.54 0.63 3.16
C ARG A 105 8.31 0.51 1.66
N TYR A 106 7.54 -0.48 1.22
CA TYR A 106 7.16 -0.65 -0.18
C TYR A 106 6.45 0.60 -0.72
N PHE A 107 5.51 1.13 0.05
CA PHE A 107 4.76 2.33 -0.32
C PHE A 107 5.66 3.54 -0.53
N LEU A 108 6.70 3.67 0.30
CA LEU A 108 7.68 4.72 0.19
C LEU A 108 8.60 4.54 -1.04
N LEU A 109 9.06 3.32 -1.31
CA LEU A 109 9.86 3.00 -2.50
C LEU A 109 9.10 3.30 -3.79
N MET A 110 7.80 3.00 -3.84
CA MET A 110 6.96 3.36 -4.98
C MET A 110 6.92 4.88 -5.22
N ASN A 111 6.98 5.69 -4.16
CA ASN A 111 7.03 7.14 -4.32
C ASN A 111 8.25 7.59 -5.11
N TRP A 112 9.41 7.00 -4.81
CA TRP A 112 10.69 7.31 -5.43
C TRP A 112 10.83 6.69 -6.83
N GLY A 113 10.44 5.43 -7.00
CA GLY A 113 10.64 4.69 -8.26
C GLY A 113 9.56 4.91 -9.31
N LYS A 114 8.33 5.24 -8.89
CA LYS A 114 7.17 5.36 -9.80
C LYS A 114 6.49 6.73 -9.75
N ASN A 115 7.14 7.74 -9.15
CA ASN A 115 6.66 9.13 -9.10
C ASN A 115 5.21 9.23 -8.63
N LEU A 116 4.91 8.66 -7.46
CA LEU A 116 3.59 8.86 -6.87
C LEU A 116 3.36 10.33 -6.47
N PHE A 117 4.41 11.12 -6.26
CA PHE A 117 4.37 12.50 -5.73
C PHE A 117 3.71 12.58 -4.34
N LEU A 118 3.93 11.56 -3.50
CA LEU A 118 3.57 11.60 -2.09
C LEU A 118 4.47 12.61 -1.38
N SER A 119 3.83 13.58 -0.74
CA SER A 119 4.51 14.49 0.16
C SER A 119 4.91 13.78 1.45
N ALA A 120 5.92 14.32 2.15
CA ALA A 120 6.31 13.80 3.46
C ALA A 120 5.13 13.81 4.45
N GLN A 121 4.30 14.85 4.41
CA GLN A 121 3.09 14.96 5.24
C GLN A 121 2.11 13.82 4.95
N GLU A 122 1.84 13.52 3.69
CA GLU A 122 0.96 12.40 3.31
C GLU A 122 1.50 11.06 3.79
N PHE A 123 2.82 10.86 3.72
CA PHE A 123 3.46 9.65 4.24
C PHE A 123 3.34 9.53 5.76
N PHE A 124 3.54 10.62 6.51
CA PHE A 124 3.36 10.62 7.97
C PHE A 124 1.90 10.40 8.40
N VAL A 125 0.93 10.84 7.60
CA VAL A 125 -0.48 10.50 7.82
C VAL A 125 -0.70 8.99 7.71
N VAL A 126 -0.14 8.33 6.68
CA VAL A 126 -0.23 6.87 6.54
C VAL A 126 0.47 6.14 7.70
N ILE A 127 1.64 6.62 8.14
CA ILE A 127 2.32 6.06 9.33
C ILE A 127 1.44 6.19 10.57
N ALA A 128 0.93 7.40 10.83
CA ALA A 128 0.11 7.66 12.00
C ALA A 128 -1.18 6.84 11.98
N TRP A 129 -1.74 6.62 10.79
CA TRP A 129 -2.88 5.75 10.62
C TRP A 129 -2.56 4.28 10.91
N MET A 130 -1.49 3.74 10.33
CA MET A 130 -1.15 2.32 10.43
C MET A 130 -0.53 1.91 11.77
N LEU A 131 0.23 2.80 12.40
CA LEU A 131 0.88 2.58 13.70
C LEU A 131 0.13 3.24 14.87
N GLY A 132 -0.90 4.02 14.58
CA GLY A 132 -1.79 4.59 15.58
C GLY A 132 -2.68 3.51 16.18
N ASN A 133 -2.68 3.39 17.50
CA ASN A 133 -3.71 2.60 18.18
C ASN A 133 -5.09 3.19 17.87
N ARG A 134 -6.08 2.31 17.68
CA ARG A 134 -7.45 2.62 17.20
C ARG A 134 -8.11 3.74 17.99
N ASP A 135 -7.92 4.95 17.50
CA ASP A 135 -8.70 6.09 17.92
C ASP A 135 -9.77 6.31 16.85
N THR A 136 -11.02 6.10 17.24
CA THR A 136 -12.19 6.22 16.36
C THR A 136 -12.32 7.59 15.70
N ARG A 137 -11.57 8.59 16.19
CA ARG A 137 -11.48 9.93 15.61
C ARG A 137 -10.85 9.96 14.20
N TYR A 138 -9.93 9.06 13.89
CA TYR A 138 -9.33 8.96 12.54
C TYR A 138 -10.29 8.36 11.51
N GLN A 139 -11.28 7.59 11.98
CA GLN A 139 -12.30 6.94 11.17
C GLN A 139 -13.32 7.94 10.59
N GLN A 140 -13.36 9.15 11.13
CA GLN A 140 -14.30 10.21 10.75
C GLN A 140 -13.63 11.32 9.93
N MET A 141 -12.34 11.17 9.60
CA MET A 141 -11.62 12.15 8.80
C MET A 141 -12.09 12.08 7.35
N SER A 142 -12.66 13.19 6.89
CA SER A 142 -12.93 13.40 5.48
C SER A 142 -11.62 13.45 4.70
N ILE A 143 -11.38 12.41 3.90
CA ILE A 143 -10.22 12.33 3.02
C ILE A 143 -10.42 13.36 1.91
N VAL A 144 -9.56 14.37 1.86
CA VAL A 144 -9.57 15.33 0.75
C VAL A 144 -8.98 14.63 -0.47
N PRO A 145 -9.72 14.52 -1.60
CA PRO A 145 -9.14 13.99 -2.82
C PRO A 145 -7.97 14.88 -3.24
N SER A 146 -6.80 14.28 -3.42
CA SER A 146 -5.68 14.99 -4.03
C SER A 146 -6.01 15.29 -5.51
N PRO A 147 -5.28 16.21 -6.18
CA PRO A 147 -5.44 16.47 -7.63
C PRO A 147 -5.33 15.21 -8.53
N ARG A 148 -4.90 14.09 -7.94
CA ARG A 148 -4.77 12.76 -8.55
C ARG A 148 -6.10 11.98 -8.59
N CYS A 149 -7.20 12.55 -8.09
CA CYS A 149 -8.55 11.93 -7.97
C CYS A 149 -8.59 10.58 -7.22
N ILE A 150 -7.47 10.17 -6.62
CA ILE A 150 -7.27 8.99 -5.80
C ILE A 150 -6.55 9.45 -4.54
N THR A 151 -7.01 9.02 -3.37
CA THR A 151 -6.43 9.40 -2.08
C THR A 151 -5.19 8.54 -1.78
N VAL A 152 -4.25 9.05 -0.98
CA VAL A 152 -3.09 8.27 -0.48
C VAL A 152 -3.55 6.96 0.19
N GLU A 153 -4.70 7.01 0.82
CA GLU A 153 -5.37 5.86 1.44
C GLU A 153 -5.77 4.78 0.44
N ASN A 154 -6.40 5.13 -0.70
CA ASN A 154 -6.77 4.14 -1.72
C ASN A 154 -5.54 3.42 -2.28
N TRP A 155 -4.44 4.15 -2.46
CA TRP A 155 -3.17 3.59 -2.90
C TRP A 155 -2.61 2.60 -1.88
N PHE A 156 -2.60 2.98 -0.61
CA PHE A 156 -2.11 2.12 0.46
C PHE A 156 -3.03 0.90 0.67
N LEU A 157 -4.34 1.06 0.59
CA LEU A 157 -5.32 -0.04 0.67
C LEU A 157 -5.15 -1.04 -0.47
N THR A 158 -4.84 -0.57 -1.68
CA THR A 158 -4.56 -1.45 -2.83
C THR A 158 -3.28 -2.27 -2.60
N LEU A 159 -2.22 -1.64 -2.10
CA LEU A 159 -0.99 -2.35 -1.69
C LEU A 159 -1.31 -3.39 -0.62
N TYR A 160 -2.03 -2.99 0.42
CA TYR A 160 -2.43 -3.85 1.52
C TYR A 160 -3.22 -5.06 1.01
N ARG A 161 -4.18 -4.87 0.10
CA ARG A 161 -4.93 -5.96 -0.52
C ARG A 161 -4.01 -6.94 -1.23
N ASN A 162 -3.04 -6.44 -2.01
CA ASN A 162 -2.12 -7.32 -2.73
C ASN A 162 -1.25 -8.14 -1.77
N ALA A 163 -0.71 -7.50 -0.73
CA ALA A 163 0.11 -8.17 0.25
C ALA A 163 -0.69 -9.14 1.16
N TYR A 164 -1.86 -8.74 1.66
CA TYR A 164 -2.66 -9.55 2.59
C TYR A 164 -3.46 -10.65 1.87
N ALA A 165 -4.23 -10.27 0.85
CA ALA A 165 -5.25 -11.14 0.26
C ALA A 165 -4.72 -12.01 -0.90
N PHE A 166 -3.66 -11.57 -1.59
CA PHE A 166 -3.02 -12.40 -2.61
C PHE A 166 -1.79 -13.08 -2.04
N LEU A 167 -0.74 -12.31 -1.75
CA LEU A 167 0.55 -12.87 -1.30
C LEU A 167 0.43 -13.63 0.04
N GLY A 168 -0.20 -13.01 1.04
CA GLY A 168 -0.42 -13.63 2.35
C GLY A 168 -1.24 -14.91 2.28
N ASN A 169 -2.26 -14.97 1.44
CA ASN A 169 -3.10 -16.18 1.30
C ASN A 169 -2.35 -17.29 0.56
N ILE A 170 -1.63 -16.97 -0.52
CA ILE A 170 -0.79 -17.95 -1.25
C ILE A 170 0.23 -18.58 -0.30
N LEU A 171 0.85 -17.75 0.55
CA LEU A 171 1.82 -18.17 1.55
C LEU A 171 1.18 -18.71 2.85
N SER A 172 -0.15 -18.74 2.97
CA SER A 172 -0.85 -19.15 4.19
C SER A 172 -0.42 -18.39 5.46
N LEU A 173 -0.13 -17.09 5.33
CA LEU A 173 0.32 -16.19 6.39
C LEU A 173 -0.76 -15.19 6.85
N SER A 174 -1.87 -15.06 6.13
CA SER A 174 -2.85 -13.99 6.38
C SER A 174 -3.45 -13.99 7.79
N ASN A 175 -3.53 -15.14 8.45
CA ASN A 175 -4.01 -15.25 9.83
C ASN A 175 -3.06 -14.61 10.86
N GLU A 176 -1.77 -14.46 10.51
CA GLU A 176 -0.75 -13.86 11.36
C GLU A 176 -0.68 -12.33 11.21
N PHE A 177 -1.22 -11.82 10.11
CA PHE A 177 -1.23 -10.41 9.81
C PHE A 177 -2.46 -9.74 10.41
N PRO A 178 -2.40 -8.44 10.74
CA PRO A 178 -3.58 -7.71 11.19
C PRO A 178 -4.65 -7.83 10.11
N ALA A 179 -5.92 -8.06 10.44
CA ALA A 179 -6.96 -8.15 9.42
C ALA A 179 -7.33 -6.75 8.89
N PRO A 180 -7.88 -6.62 7.66
CA PRO A 180 -8.28 -5.31 7.15
C PRO A 180 -9.24 -4.56 8.10
N ARG A 181 -10.22 -5.26 8.68
CA ARG A 181 -11.17 -4.69 9.67
C ARG A 181 -10.48 -4.10 10.91
N ASP A 182 -9.26 -4.52 11.18
CA ASP A 182 -8.51 -4.09 12.34
C ASP A 182 -7.79 -2.76 12.14
N LEU A 183 -7.61 -2.36 10.87
CA LEU A 183 -6.83 -1.20 10.44
C LEU A 183 -7.69 -0.16 9.69
N PHE A 184 -8.65 -0.64 8.90
CA PHE A 184 -9.57 0.18 8.10
C PHE A 184 -10.97 0.13 8.72
N SER A 185 -11.45 1.25 9.27
CA SER A 185 -12.78 1.32 9.87
C SER A 185 -13.87 1.38 8.81
N GLY A 186 -14.84 0.47 8.88
CA GLY A 186 -15.96 0.52 7.95
C GLY A 186 -15.55 0.36 6.49
N ALA A 187 -14.52 -0.46 6.21
CA ALA A 187 -14.09 -0.81 4.86
C ALA A 187 -15.15 -1.63 4.10
N THR A 188 -16.31 -1.03 3.86
CA THR A 188 -17.02 -1.22 2.61
C THR A 188 -16.11 -0.62 1.54
N TRP A 189 -15.72 -1.44 0.57
CA TRP A 189 -14.90 -1.02 -0.56
C TRP A 189 -15.60 0.11 -1.31
N VAL A 190 -15.21 1.37 -1.08
CA VAL A 190 -15.76 2.50 -1.83
C VAL A 190 -14.80 2.83 -2.96
N ALA A 191 -15.12 2.36 -4.17
CA ALA A 191 -14.57 2.95 -5.38
C ALA A 191 -15.18 4.35 -5.54
N LEU A 192 -14.43 5.38 -5.13
CA LEU A 192 -14.83 6.77 -5.35
C LEU A 192 -14.59 7.13 -6.81
N TYR A 193 -15.62 6.98 -7.64
CA TYR A 193 -15.67 7.57 -8.97
C TYR A 193 -16.13 9.02 -8.82
N THR A 194 -15.20 9.97 -8.70
CA THR A 194 -15.52 11.38 -8.93
C THR A 194 -15.59 11.63 -10.43
N SER A 195 -16.79 11.54 -11.00
CA SER A 195 -17.10 12.22 -12.25
C SER A 195 -17.65 13.61 -11.92
N CYS A 196 -16.87 14.66 -12.19
CA CYS A 196 -17.41 16.02 -12.15
C CYS A 196 -18.06 16.28 -13.51
N ALA A 197 -19.32 15.87 -13.68
CA ALA A 197 -20.11 16.31 -14.81
C ALA A 197 -20.75 17.65 -14.44
N VAL A 198 -20.03 18.75 -14.64
CA VAL A 198 -20.64 20.08 -14.53
C VAL A 198 -21.42 20.34 -15.81
N LEU A 199 -22.67 19.88 -15.84
CA LEU A 199 -23.67 20.30 -16.82
C LEU A 199 -25.04 20.43 -16.15
N ASP A 200 -25.12 21.08 -14.99
CA ASP A 200 -26.42 21.44 -14.40
C ASP A 200 -26.50 22.95 -14.23
N SER A 201 -27.47 23.57 -14.92
CA SER A 201 -27.72 25.01 -14.94
C SER A 201 -28.59 25.48 -13.76
N ASN A 202 -28.88 24.58 -12.81
CA ASN A 202 -29.82 24.82 -11.74
C ASN A 202 -29.13 25.15 -10.40
N PRO A 203 -29.30 26.35 -9.82
CA PRO A 203 -28.61 26.79 -8.60
C PRO A 203 -29.15 26.17 -7.29
N LEU A 204 -30.16 25.28 -7.36
CA LEU A 204 -30.84 24.70 -6.20
C LEU A 204 -30.34 23.30 -5.83
N THR A 205 -29.63 22.60 -6.71
CA THR A 205 -28.91 21.36 -6.41
C THR A 205 -27.60 21.72 -5.71
N ARG A 206 -27.68 22.09 -4.42
CA ARG A 206 -26.48 22.20 -3.59
C ARG A 206 -25.87 20.81 -3.47
N GLU A 207 -24.80 20.56 -4.22
CA GLU A 207 -23.91 19.43 -3.95
C GLU A 207 -23.56 19.43 -2.45
N PRO A 208 -23.43 18.25 -1.81
CA PRO A 208 -22.99 18.18 -0.43
C PRO A 208 -21.63 18.88 -0.35
N ARG A 209 -21.60 20.07 0.25
CA ARG A 209 -20.36 20.79 0.49
C ARG A 209 -19.47 19.85 1.31
N PRO A 210 -18.18 19.68 0.95
CA PRO A 210 -17.25 18.99 1.82
C PRO A 210 -17.38 19.59 3.21
N ARG A 211 -17.51 18.75 4.24
CA ARG A 211 -17.54 19.23 5.63
C ARG A 211 -16.34 20.14 5.83
N SER A 212 -16.60 21.39 6.22
CA SER A 212 -15.52 22.33 6.56
C SER A 212 -14.85 21.81 7.83
N VAL A 213 -13.61 21.35 7.72
CA VAL A 213 -12.80 20.96 8.87
C VAL A 213 -12.31 22.25 9.54
N THR A 214 -12.53 22.37 10.84
CA THR A 214 -12.10 23.55 11.60
C THR A 214 -10.57 23.57 11.74
N MET A 215 -9.98 24.76 11.90
CA MET A 215 -8.54 24.87 12.16
C MET A 215 -8.12 24.15 13.44
N ASP A 216 -8.97 24.14 14.47
CA ASP A 216 -8.73 23.43 15.72
C ASP A 216 -8.68 21.91 15.52
N GLU A 217 -9.57 21.36 14.69
CA GLU A 217 -9.50 19.96 14.30
C GLU A 217 -8.19 19.68 13.56
N ILE A 218 -7.81 20.49 12.56
CA ILE A 218 -6.53 20.34 11.84
C ILE A 218 -5.34 20.35 12.81
N HIS A 219 -5.30 21.27 13.77
CA HIS A 219 -4.23 21.34 14.77
C HIS A 219 -4.19 20.09 15.67
N ARG A 220 -5.34 19.62 16.16
CA ARG A 220 -5.43 18.39 16.96
C ARG A 220 -4.93 17.18 16.19
N ILE A 221 -5.33 17.06 14.92
CA ILE A 221 -4.93 15.97 14.02
C ILE A 221 -3.41 15.97 13.85
N ASN A 222 -2.83 17.13 13.55
CA ASN A 222 -1.39 17.28 13.40
C ASN A 222 -0.63 16.99 14.69
N PHE A 223 -1.15 17.41 15.85
CA PHE A 223 -0.57 17.11 17.14
C PHE A 223 -0.52 15.60 17.40
N HIS A 224 -1.63 14.90 17.18
CA HIS A 224 -1.68 13.46 17.40
C HIS A 224 -0.81 12.69 16.40
N MET A 225 -0.80 13.10 15.12
CA MET A 225 0.09 12.53 14.11
C MET A 225 1.56 12.60 14.59
N LYS A 226 1.99 13.78 15.09
CA LYS A 226 3.33 13.96 15.66
C LYS A 226 3.58 13.06 16.86
N GLN A 227 2.59 12.87 17.75
CA GLN A 227 2.71 11.96 18.88
C GLN A 227 2.91 10.51 18.43
N ILE A 228 2.08 10.00 17.51
CA ILE A 228 2.19 8.60 17.03
C ILE A 228 3.52 8.37 16.31
N VAL A 229 3.91 9.30 15.42
CA VAL A 229 5.21 9.25 14.74
C VAL A 229 6.36 9.32 15.75
N GLY A 230 6.24 10.18 16.76
CA GLY A 230 7.22 10.31 17.84
C GLY A 230 7.36 9.04 18.69
N SER A 231 6.25 8.44 19.10
CA SER A 231 6.24 7.16 19.84
C SER A 231 6.77 5.99 19.02
N ASN A 232 6.71 6.06 17.69
CA ASN A 232 7.24 5.05 16.77
C ASN A 232 8.54 5.49 16.08
N ARG A 233 9.28 6.46 16.64
CA ARG A 233 10.44 7.10 15.97
C ARG A 233 11.46 6.11 15.42
N GLN A 234 11.81 5.07 16.18
CA GLN A 234 12.80 4.08 15.72
C GLN A 234 12.28 3.26 14.54
N VAL A 235 11.03 2.80 14.60
CA VAL A 235 10.37 2.09 13.50
C VAL A 235 10.35 2.97 12.25
N VAL A 236 9.95 4.23 12.40
CA VAL A 236 9.91 5.19 11.29
C VAL A 236 11.30 5.41 10.71
N LYS A 237 12.33 5.57 11.55
CA LYS A 237 13.74 5.68 11.12
C LYS A 237 14.16 4.48 10.27
N ASP A 238 13.80 3.27 10.68
CA ASP A 238 14.17 2.06 9.94
C ASP A 238 13.39 1.89 8.64
N ILE A 239 12.14 2.39 8.59
CA ILE A 239 11.34 2.45 7.35
C ILE A 239 11.89 3.47 6.36
N ILE A 240 12.44 4.60 6.81
CA ILE A 240 12.95 5.65 5.90
C ILE A 240 14.44 5.52 5.56
N LYS A 241 15.16 4.66 6.28
CA LYS A 241 16.62 4.51 6.19
C LYS A 241 17.06 4.26 4.74
N GLY A 242 18.03 5.03 4.26
CA GLY A 242 18.58 4.87 2.92
C GLY A 242 17.67 5.32 1.77
N LEU A 243 16.50 5.90 2.06
CA LEU A 243 15.64 6.55 1.07
C LEU A 243 15.65 8.06 1.25
N PHE A 244 15.37 8.54 2.46
CA PHE A 244 15.45 9.97 2.74
C PHE A 244 16.81 10.33 3.35
N TYR A 245 17.48 11.33 2.77
CA TYR A 245 18.46 12.14 3.48
C TYR A 245 17.68 13.11 4.37
N PHE A 246 17.27 12.68 5.57
CA PHE A 246 16.90 13.66 6.59
C PHE A 246 18.20 14.12 7.25
N GLU A 247 18.61 15.36 6.94
CA GLU A 247 19.36 16.16 7.91
C GLU A 247 18.43 16.58 9.06
#